data_AF-A0A8J9V3E9-F1
#
_entry.id   AF-A0A8J9V3E9-F1
#
_cell.length_a   1.000
_cell.length_b   1.000
_cell.length_c   1.000
_cell.angle_alpha   90.00
_cell.angle_beta   90.00
_cell.angle_gamma   90.00
#
_symmetry.space_group_name_H-M   'P 1'
#
loop_
_entity.id
_entity.type
_entity.pdbx_description
1 polymer ?
#
loop_
_entity_poly.entity_id
_entity_poly.type
_entity_poly.pdbx_seq_one_letter_code
_entity_poly.pdbx_strand_id
1 'polypeptide(L)'
;MKIQVITKIFCNKVTAEICQVKPPERHCQIEWVVRDRWPHKERWVYDWRLRKCHTIRWANHCPDPKPDTNNFASECDCLLECAGWA
;
A
#
# COMPACT_ATOMS: atom_id res chain seq x y z
N MET A 1 32.99 14.64 13.50
CA MET A 1 31.80 13.78 13.30
C MET A 1 30.76 14.62 12.55
N LYS A 2 30.64 14.46 11.23
CA LYS A 2 29.69 15.24 10.41
C LYS A 2 28.37 14.47 10.40
N ILE A 3 27.38 14.93 11.15
CA ILE A 3 26.01 14.44 11.05
C ILE A 3 25.47 15.00 9.73
N GLN A 4 25.53 14.19 8.67
CA GLN A 4 24.75 14.45 7.47
C GLN A 4 23.29 14.22 7.84
N VAL A 5 22.60 15.29 8.20
CA VAL A 5 21.14 15.32 8.16
C VAL A 5 20.78 15.21 6.68
N ILE A 6 20.56 13.98 6.21
CA ILE A 6 19.94 13.74 4.92
C ILE A 6 18.51 14.24 5.10
N THR A 7 18.27 15.47 4.67
CA THR A 7 16.94 15.92 4.28
C THR A 7 16.49 14.98 3.17
N LYS A 8 15.90 13.84 3.55
CA LYS A 8 14.95 13.13 2.72
C LYS A 8 13.88 14.15 2.45
N ILE A 9 13.94 14.79 1.29
CA ILE A 9 12.79 15.40 0.66
C ILE A 9 11.72 14.31 0.77
N PHE A 10 10.68 14.56 1.58
CA PHE A 10 9.46 13.76 1.59
C PHE A 10 8.82 13.96 0.22
N CYS A 11 9.37 13.30 -0.79
CA CYS A 11 8.67 13.06 -2.03
C CYS A 11 7.65 12.00 -1.63
N ASN A 12 6.54 12.43 -1.02
CA ASN A 12 5.39 11.56 -0.81
C ASN A 12 5.08 11.01 -2.20
N LYS A 13 5.40 9.73 -2.42
CA LYS A 13 5.23 9.10 -3.73
C LYS A 13 3.76 9.04 -4.10
N VAL A 14 2.92 9.12 -3.08
CA VAL A 14 1.48 8.94 -3.13
C VAL A 14 0.80 10.26 -2.72
N THR A 15 -0.14 10.73 -3.54
CA THR A 15 -0.97 11.89 -3.24
C THR A 15 -2.21 11.48 -2.43
N ALA A 16 -2.90 12.45 -1.83
CA ALA A 16 -4.14 12.20 -1.11
C ALA A 16 -5.20 11.53 -2.01
N GLU A 17 -5.25 11.86 -3.30
CA GLU A 17 -6.18 11.28 -4.27
C GLU A 17 -5.92 9.79 -4.48
N ILE A 18 -4.65 9.38 -4.50
CA ILE A 18 -4.29 7.96 -4.63
C ILE A 18 -4.71 7.19 -3.36
N CYS A 19 -4.50 7.76 -2.17
CA CYS A 19 -4.93 7.13 -0.91
C CYS A 19 -6.46 7.01 -0.77
N GLN A 20 -7.24 7.78 -1.53
CA GLN A 20 -8.70 7.71 -1.55
C GLN A 20 -9.25 6.55 -2.40
N VAL A 21 -8.45 6.04 -3.34
CA VAL A 21 -8.88 4.99 -4.26
C VAL A 21 -8.32 3.63 -3.85
N LYS A 22 -9.12 2.58 -4.06
CA LYS A 22 -8.67 1.19 -3.90
C LYS A 22 -7.79 0.77 -5.07
N PRO A 23 -6.89 -0.21 -4.91
CA PRO A 23 -6.11 -0.74 -6.03
C PRO A 23 -7.03 -1.20 -7.19
N PRO A 24 -6.76 -0.75 -8.43
CA PRO A 24 -7.63 -1.01 -9.56
C PRO A 24 -7.54 -2.46 -10.08
N GLU A 25 -6.43 -3.17 -9.83
CA GLU A 25 -6.21 -4.54 -10.30
C GLU A 25 -6.97 -5.56 -9.44
N ARG A 26 -8.29 -5.62 -9.62
CA ARG A 26 -9.16 -6.55 -8.87
C ARG A 26 -8.78 -8.00 -9.07
N HIS A 27 -8.34 -8.39 -10.28
CA HIS A 27 -7.92 -9.76 -10.58
C HIS A 27 -6.67 -10.21 -9.80
N CYS A 28 -5.89 -9.26 -9.28
CA CYS A 28 -4.73 -9.53 -8.45
C CYS A 28 -5.05 -9.61 -6.96
N GLN A 29 -6.25 -9.20 -6.53
CA GLN A 29 -6.68 -9.22 -5.14
C GLN A 29 -7.42 -10.52 -4.84
N ILE A 30 -6.88 -11.31 -3.93
CA ILE A 30 -7.47 -12.60 -3.54
C ILE A 30 -8.38 -12.39 -2.33
N GLU A 31 -9.64 -12.77 -2.47
CA GLU A 31 -10.60 -12.74 -1.36
C GLU A 31 -10.20 -13.72 -0.25
N TRP A 32 -10.51 -13.34 1.00
CA TRP A 32 -10.18 -14.12 2.18
C TRP A 32 -10.67 -15.58 2.12
N VAL A 33 -11.85 -15.79 1.54
CA VAL A 33 -12.51 -17.11 1.45
C VAL A 33 -11.80 -18.10 0.52
N VAL A 34 -10.96 -17.62 -0.39
CA VAL A 34 -10.20 -18.45 -1.34
C VAL A 34 -8.68 -18.31 -1.16
N ARG A 35 -8.22 -17.72 -0.05
CA ARG A 35 -6.79 -17.45 0.19
C ARG A 35 -5.91 -18.69 0.09
N ASP A 36 -6.39 -19.84 0.56
CA ASP A 36 -5.60 -21.07 0.62
C ASP A 36 -5.57 -21.82 -0.73
N ARG A 37 -6.32 -21.33 -1.73
CA ARG A 37 -6.37 -21.94 -3.08
C ARG A 37 -5.21 -21.50 -3.96
N TRP A 38 -4.66 -20.30 -3.74
CA TRP A 38 -3.74 -19.65 -4.67
C TRP A 38 -2.56 -19.00 -3.94
N PRO A 39 -1.31 -19.17 -4.43
CA PRO A 39 -0.15 -18.50 -3.88
C PRO A 39 -0.30 -16.97 -3.94
N HIS A 40 -0.01 -16.31 -2.82
CA HIS A 40 -0.13 -14.87 -2.67
C HIS A 40 0.88 -14.32 -1.66
N LYS A 41 0.99 -12.99 -1.66
CA LYS A 41 1.72 -12.20 -0.66
C LYS A 41 0.77 -11.25 0.04
N GLU A 42 0.99 -11.01 1.33
CA GLU A 42 0.25 -9.99 2.07
C GLU A 42 0.76 -8.61 1.71
N ARG A 43 -0.16 -7.68 1.49
CA ARG A 43 0.10 -6.26 1.24
C ARG A 43 -0.88 -5.40 2.02
N TRP A 44 -0.64 -4.10 2.06
CA TRP A 44 -1.42 -3.15 2.86
C TRP A 44 -2.06 -2.09 1.99
N VAL A 45 -3.33 -1.78 2.25
CA VAL A 45 -4.10 -0.76 1.54
C VAL A 45 -4.71 0.19 2.56
N TYR A 46 -4.61 1.49 2.31
CA TYR A 46 -5.24 2.50 3.14
C TYR A 46 -6.74 2.56 2.84
N ASP A 47 -7.57 2.37 3.87
CA ASP A 47 -8.99 2.67 3.83
C ASP A 47 -9.19 4.13 4.25
N TRP A 48 -9.47 4.98 3.26
CA TRP A 48 -9.68 6.41 3.48
C TRP A 48 -10.88 6.72 4.39
N ARG A 49 -11.93 5.90 4.34
CA ARG A 49 -13.14 6.16 5.13
C ARG A 49 -12.92 5.80 6.59
N LEU A 50 -12.21 4.71 6.84
CA LEU A 50 -11.91 4.21 8.18
C LEU A 50 -10.60 4.77 8.75
N ARG A 51 -9.87 5.55 7.95
CA ARG A 51 -8.58 6.15 8.31
C ARG A 51 -7.55 5.14 8.83
N LYS A 52 -7.52 3.94 8.22
CA LYS A 52 -6.63 2.85 8.65
C LYS A 52 -6.09 2.03 7.49
N CYS A 53 -4.91 1.45 7.67
CA CYS A 53 -4.40 0.44 6.76
C CYS A 53 -5.02 -0.93 7.07
N HIS A 54 -5.31 -1.71 6.04
CA HIS A 54 -5.78 -3.09 6.18
C HIS A 54 -5.04 -4.00 5.22
N THR A 55 -4.98 -5.28 5.57
CA THR A 55 -4.29 -6.28 4.75
C THR A 55 -5.14 -6.71 3.57
N ILE A 56 -4.48 -6.89 2.44
CA ILE A 56 -4.99 -7.56 1.25
C ILE A 56 -4.05 -8.71 0.88
N ARG A 57 -4.53 -9.61 0.02
CA ARG A 57 -3.73 -10.71 -0.54
C ARG A 57 -3.53 -10.47 -2.01
N TRP A 58 -2.27 -10.34 -2.42
CA TRP A 58 -1.91 -10.09 -3.80
C TRP A 58 -1.42 -11.38 -4.46
N ALA A 59 -2.05 -11.76 -5.57
CA ALA A 59 -1.70 -12.98 -6.28
C ALA A 59 -0.24 -12.95 -6.76
N ASN A 60 0.49 -14.05 -6.56
CA ASN A 60 1.92 -14.10 -6.89
C ASN A 60 2.22 -14.05 -8.39
N HIS A 61 1.25 -14.40 -9.24
CA HIS A 61 1.40 -14.30 -10.70
C HIS A 61 1.24 -12.88 -11.24
N CYS A 62 0.72 -11.95 -10.42
CA CYS A 62 0.61 -10.55 -10.80
C CYS A 62 1.94 -9.81 -10.62
N PRO A 63 2.20 -8.78 -11.45
CA PRO A 63 3.35 -7.91 -11.24
C PRO A 63 3.28 -7.23 -9.87
N ASP A 64 4.42 -6.75 -9.40
CA ASP A 64 4.40 -5.87 -8.22
C ASP A 64 3.58 -4.60 -8.52
N PRO A 65 2.80 -4.12 -7.54
CA PRO A 65 2.06 -2.87 -7.67
C PRO A 65 3.01 -1.73 -8.02
N LYS A 66 2.52 -0.77 -8.80
CA LYS A 66 3.32 0.41 -9.12
C LYS A 66 3.54 1.24 -7.85
N PRO A 67 4.69 1.93 -7.69
CA PRO A 67 5.00 2.71 -6.49
C PRO A 67 4.04 3.87 -6.19
N ASP A 68 3.27 4.31 -7.19
CA ASP A 68 2.28 5.39 -7.15
C ASP A 68 0.85 4.85 -6.95
N THR A 69 0.70 3.76 -6.19
CA THR A 69 -0.61 3.14 -5.91
C THR A 69 -0.83 2.96 -4.42
N ASN A 70 -2.09 2.89 -4.01
CA ASN A 70 -2.51 2.57 -2.65
C ASN A 70 -2.34 1.07 -2.36
N ASN A 71 -1.11 0.57 -2.43
CA ASN A 71 -0.79 -0.85 -2.25
C ASN A 71 0.68 -1.01 -1.78
N PHE A 72 0.84 -1.23 -0.50
CA PHE A 72 2.13 -1.10 0.19
C PHE A 72 2.67 -2.46 0.66
N ALA A 73 3.99 -2.57 0.76
CA ALA A 73 4.64 -3.77 1.25
C ALA A 73 4.47 -3.98 2.77
N SER A 74 4.30 -2.90 3.53
CA SER A 74 4.13 -2.94 4.98
C SER A 74 3.05 -1.95 5.46
N GLU A 75 2.52 -2.20 6.67
CA GLU A 75 1.59 -1.28 7.33
C GLU A 75 2.24 0.08 7.59
N CYS A 76 3.52 0.07 7.97
CA CYS A 76 4.29 1.29 8.25
C CYS A 76 4.37 2.18 7.02
N ASP A 77 4.68 1.63 5.85
CA ASP A 77 4.73 2.40 4.59
C ASP A 77 3.35 2.96 4.24
N CYS A 78 2.30 2.16 4.41
CA CYS A 78 0.92 2.57 4.17
C CYS A 78 0.53 3.76 5.06
N LEU A 79 0.83 3.70 6.36
CA LEU A 79 0.53 4.79 7.29
C LEU A 79 1.39 6.02 7.02
N LEU A 80 2.69 5.84 6.75
CA LEU A 80 3.60 6.94 6.48
C LEU A 80 3.18 7.74 5.24
N GLU A 81 2.76 7.06 4.18
CA GLU A 81 2.37 7.70 2.92
C GLU A 81 0.93 8.26 2.97
N CYS A 82 -0.01 7.57 3.63
CA CYS A 82 -1.43 7.92 3.55
C CYS A 82 -2.07 8.52 4.80
N ALA A 83 -1.56 8.26 6.02
CA ALA A 83 -2.23 8.71 7.24
C ALA A 83 -2.09 10.23 7.50
N GLY A 84 -1.05 10.87 6.97
CA GLY A 84 -0.81 12.31 7.15
C GLY A 84 -1.72 13.24 6.35
N TRP A 85 -2.52 12.71 5.42
CA TRP A 85 -3.49 13.46 4.62
C TRP A 85 -4.89 13.49 5.24
N ALA A 86 -5.04 12.86 6.42
CA ALA A 86 -6.32 12.58 7.04
C ALA A 86 -6.94 13.74 7.81
#